data_AF-A0AAU2Y7E3-F1
#
_entry.id   AF-A0AAU2Y7E3-F1
#
_cell.length_a   1.000
_cell.length_b   1.000
_cell.length_c   1.000
_cell.angle_alpha   90.00
_cell.angle_beta   90.00
_cell.angle_gamma   90.00
#
_symmetry.space_group_name_H-M   'P 1'
#
loop_
_entity.id
_entity.type
_entity.pdbx_description
1 polymer ?
#
loop_
_entity_poly.entity_id
_entity_poly.type
_entity_poly.pdbx_seq_one_letter_code
_entity_poly.pdbx_strand_id
1 'polypeptide(L)' 'MFVQYVTDWVADKTRCRLSVAPSEEAALSEMLARCPDVPITVTFAH' A
#
# COMPACT_ATOMS: atom_id res chain seq x y z
N MET A 1 -5.13 5.60 -12.46
CA MET A 1 -6.00 5.64 -11.26
C MET A 1 -5.68 4.53 -10.25
N PHE A 2 -5.26 3.33 -10.68
CA PHE A 2 -4.83 2.24 -9.77
C PHE A 2 -3.58 2.53 -8.93
N VAL A 3 -2.59 3.26 -9.45
CA VAL A 3 -1.34 3.59 -8.72
C VAL A 3 -1.64 4.40 -7.45
N GLN A 4 -2.44 5.46 -7.56
CA GLN A 4 -2.80 6.29 -6.41
C GLN A 4 -3.52 5.48 -5.33
N TYR A 5 -4.48 4.64 -5.73
CA TYR A 5 -5.21 3.76 -4.81
C TYR A 5 -4.27 2.86 -4.01
N VAL A 6 -3.31 2.21 -4.67
CA VAL A 6 -2.36 1.32 -4.00
C VAL A 6 -1.43 2.10 -3.08
N THR A 7 -0.93 3.25 -3.53
CA THR A 7 -0.11 4.14 -2.70
C THR A 7 -0.85 4.59 -1.43
N ASP A 8 -2.11 5.01 -1.55
CA ASP A 8 -2.93 5.45 -0.42
C ASP A 8 -3.18 4.29 0.56
N TRP A 9 -3.51 3.11 0.05
CA TRP A 9 -3.72 1.93 0.87
C TRP A 9 -2.47 1.51 1.65
N VAL A 10 -1.29 1.49 1.00
CA VAL A 10 -0.01 1.19 1.67
C VAL A 10 0.28 2.26 2.72
N ALA A 11 0.09 3.53 2.39
CA ALA A 11 0.30 4.64 3.31
C ALA A 11 -0.59 4.51 4.56
N ASP A 12 -1.87 4.14 4.41
CA ASP A 12 -2.80 3.98 5.53
C ASP A 12 -2.46 2.78 6.43
N LYS A 13 -2.17 1.60 5.84
CA LYS A 13 -1.72 0.42 6.61
C LYS A 13 -0.45 0.73 7.40
N THR A 14 0.54 1.38 6.77
CA THR A 14 1.79 1.78 7.43
C THR A 14 1.56 2.82 8.51
N ARG A 15 0.76 3.87 8.24
CA ARG A 15 0.42 4.94 9.20
C ARG A 15 -0.18 4.38 10.47
N CYS A 16 -1.09 3.42 10.33
CA CYS A 16 -1.83 2.81 11.44
C CYS A 16 -1.14 1.55 12.00
N ARG A 17 0.04 1.17 11.48
CA ARG A 17 0.79 -0.05 11.85
C ARG A 17 -0.06 -1.32 11.83
N LEU A 18 -0.91 -1.44 10.82
CA LEU A 18 -1.80 -2.58 10.66
C LEU A 18 -1.07 -3.73 9.96
N SER A 19 -1.36 -4.96 10.37
CA SER A 19 -0.89 -6.14 9.66
C SER A 19 -1.55 -6.25 8.29
N VAL A 20 -0.84 -6.89 7.35
CA VAL A 20 -1.35 -7.25 6.04
C VAL A 20 -1.74 -8.73 6.07
N ALA A 21 -3.01 -9.02 5.78
CA ALA A 21 -3.46 -10.39 5.67
C ALA A 21 -2.93 -11.03 4.37
N PRO A 22 -2.72 -12.37 4.31
CA PRO A 22 -2.20 -13.02 3.12
C PRO A 22 -3.02 -12.78 1.84
N SER A 23 -4.34 -12.68 1.96
CA SER A 23 -5.22 -12.35 0.83
C SER A 23 -5.05 -10.90 0.34
N GLU A 24 -4.76 -9.97 1.25
CA GLU A 24 -4.47 -8.58 0.90
C GLU A 24 -3.12 -8.48 0.19
N GLU A 25 -2.10 -9.20 0.64
CA GLU A 25 -0.78 -9.24 0.01
C GLU A 25 -0.83 -9.79 -1.43
N ALA A 26 -1.60 -10.86 -1.65
CA ALA A 26 -1.79 -11.44 -2.98
C ALA A 26 -2.47 -10.44 -3.93
N ALA A 27 -3.55 -9.79 -3.48
CA ALA A 27 -4.25 -8.78 -4.27
C ALA A 27 -3.36 -7.56 -4.55
N LEU A 28 -2.61 -7.10 -3.54
CA LEU A 28 -1.68 -5.99 -3.66
C LEU A 28 -0.58 -6.29 -4.68
N SER A 29 -0.01 -7.49 -4.66
CA SER A 29 1.05 -7.91 -5.59
C SER A 29 0.58 -7.91 -7.04
N GLU A 30 -0.65 -8.39 -7.31
CA GLU A 30 -1.24 -8.33 -8.65
C GLU A 30 -1.44 -6.89 -9.13
N MET A 31 -1.87 -6.00 -8.24
CA MET A 31 -2.06 -4.58 -8.57
C MET A 31 -0.72 -3.87 -8.81
N LEU A 32 0.28 -4.15 -7.98
CA LEU A 32 1.63 -3.56 -8.05
C LEU A 32 2.39 -3.98 -9.29
N ALA A 33 2.15 -5.17 -9.85
CA ALA A 33 2.78 -5.62 -11.10
C ALA A 33 2.54 -4.68 -12.30
N ARG A 34 1.56 -3.77 -12.19
CA ARG A 34 1.20 -2.78 -13.22
C ARG A 34 1.61 -1.35 -12.84
N CYS A 35 2.30 -1.16 -11.71
CA CYS A 35 2.65 0.15 -11.15
C CYS A 35 4.17 0.39 -11.24
N PRO A 36 4.63 1.63 -11.48
CA PRO A 36 6.04 1.96 -11.33
C PRO A 36 6.42 1.98 -9.84
N ASP A 37 7.66 1.58 -9.53
CA ASP A 37 8.23 1.76 -8.20
C ASP A 37 8.47 3.25 -7.92
N VAL A 38 7.83 3.75 -6.86
CA VAL A 38 7.91 5.16 -6.46
C VAL A 38 8.08 5.29 -4.94
N PRO A 39 8.88 6.24 -4.47
CA PRO A 39 9.00 6.50 -3.04
C PRO A 39 7.72 7.14 -2.49
N ILE A 40 7.31 6.74 -1.29
CA ILE A 40 6.19 7.35 -0.56
C ILE A 40 6.65 7.74 0.85
N THR A 41 6.21 8.89 1.35
CA THR A 41 6.49 9.34 2.72
C THR A 41 5.25 9.11 3.57
N VAL A 42 5.42 8.40 4.68
CA VAL A 42 4.34 8.09 5.62
C VAL A 42 4.67 8.66 6.99
N THR A 43 3.73 9.42 7.56
CA THR A 43 3.77 9.85 8.96
C THR A 43 2.93 8.89 9.79
N PHE A 44 3.50 8.33 10.86
CA PHE A 44 2.75 7.44 11.75
C PHE A 44 1.66 8.18 12.52
N ALA A 45 0.54 7.51 12.74
CA ALA A 45 -0.47 7.98 13.69
C ALA A 45 0.08 7.91 15.13
N HIS A 46 -0.34 8.86 15.97
CA HIS A 46 -0.01 8.93 17.39
C HIS A 46 -0.70 7.85 18.20
#